data_AF-A0A2U3LLJ0-F1
#
_entry.id   AF-A0A2U3LLJ0-F1
#
_cell.length_a   1.000
_cell.length_b   1.000
_cell.length_c   1.000
_cell.angle_alpha   90.00
_cell.angle_beta   90.00
_cell.angle_gamma   90.00
#
_symmetry.space_group_name_H-M   'P 1'
#
loop_
_entity.id
_entity.type
_entity.pdbx_description
1 polymer ?
#
loop_
_entity_poly.entity_id
_entity_poly.type
_entity_poly.pdbx_seq_one_letter_code
_entity_poly.pdbx_strand_id
1 'polypeptide(L)'
;MAVIVLHEESGKYYVLVGTGYSFFKDSRPSFLGGSLFPHEEEGELKYAAISDEDGTISWVQTDEIKVIEINGVRIGEILKPFDERR
;
A
#
# COMPACT_ATOMS: atom_id res chain seq x y z
N MET A 1 11.92 -3.34 -13.95
CA MET A 1 11.30 -4.46 -13.22
C MET A 1 9.81 -4.20 -13.20
N ALA A 2 9.02 -5.06 -13.83
CA ALA A 2 7.56 -4.91 -13.84
C ALA A 2 6.98 -5.80 -12.74
N VAL A 3 6.14 -5.23 -11.89
CA VAL A 3 5.44 -5.97 -10.84
C VAL A 3 3.96 -5.79 -11.06
N ILE A 4 3.24 -6.89 -11.25
CA ILE A 4 1.79 -6.87 -11.44
C ILE A 4 1.14 -7.12 -10.08
N VAL A 5 0.23 -6.23 -9.71
CA VAL A 5 -0.57 -6.33 -8.50
C VAL A 5 -2.05 -6.46 -8.82
N LEU A 6 -2.79 -7.15 -7.98
CA LEU A 6 -4.24 -7.23 -7.98
C LEU A 6 -4.76 -6.28 -6.90
N HIS A 7 -5.66 -5.37 -7.24
CA HIS A 7 -6.48 -4.65 -6.27
C HIS A 7 -7.66 -5.53 -5.86
N GLU A 8 -7.73 -5.90 -4.58
CA GLU A 8 -8.63 -6.96 -4.12
C GLU A 8 -10.10 -6.56 -4.22
N GLU A 9 -10.44 -5.31 -3.90
CA GLU A 9 -11.83 -4.84 -3.93
C GLU A 9 -12.37 -4.77 -5.36
N SER A 10 -11.58 -4.23 -6.31
CA SER A 10 -12.03 -4.07 -7.70
C SER A 10 -11.80 -5.30 -8.58
N GLY A 11 -10.95 -6.23 -8.15
CA GLY A 11 -10.53 -7.38 -8.94
C GLY A 11 -9.67 -7.03 -10.16
N LYS A 12 -9.19 -5.78 -10.26
CA LYS A 12 -8.41 -5.29 -11.40
C LYS A 12 -6.91 -5.42 -11.16
N TYR A 13 -6.17 -5.62 -12.25
CA TYR A 13 -4.72 -5.71 -12.25
C TYR A 13 -4.09 -4.38 -12.60
N TYR A 14 -2.97 -4.07 -11.94
CA TYR A 14 -2.22 -2.84 -12.13
C TYR A 14 -0.72 -3.11 -12.13
N VAL A 15 0.06 -2.18 -12.65
CA VAL A 15 1.52 -2.15 -12.49
C VAL A 15 1.87 -1.41 -11.22
N LEU A 16 2.64 -2.02 -10.33
CA LEU A 16 3.23 -1.30 -9.19
C LEU A 16 4.38 -0.41 -9.68
N VAL A 17 4.24 0.89 -9.49
CA VAL A 17 5.22 1.91 -9.87
C VAL A 17 6.17 2.23 -8.71
N GLY A 18 5.65 2.24 -7.48
CA GLY A 18 6.45 2.55 -6.29
C GLY A 18 5.68 2.34 -5.00
N THR A 19 6.39 2.46 -3.87
CA THR A 19 5.80 2.40 -2.52
C THR A 19 6.14 3.68 -1.77
N GLY A 20 5.19 4.15 -0.97
CA GLY A 20 5.32 5.33 -0.13
C GLY A 20 4.93 4.99 1.30
N TYR A 21 5.68 5.52 2.25
CA TYR A 21 5.40 5.37 3.67
C TYR A 21 5.33 6.75 4.30
N SER A 22 4.22 7.02 4.99
CA SER A 22 4.00 8.29 5.66
C SER A 22 3.53 8.05 7.09
N PHE A 23 4.01 8.89 7.99
CA PHE A 23 3.50 9.02 9.35
C PHE A 23 2.79 10.35 9.46
N PHE A 24 1.61 10.37 10.04
CA PHE A 24 0.95 11.61 10.43
C PHE A 24 0.71 11.62 11.94
N LYS A 25 0.92 12.80 12.53
CA LYS A 25 0.53 13.13 13.90
C LYS A 25 -0.25 14.42 13.80
N ASP A 26 -1.56 14.36 14.01
CA ASP A 26 -2.42 15.53 14.06
C ASP A 26 -2.92 15.73 15.49
N SER A 27 -2.92 16.99 15.95
CA SER A 27 -3.36 17.35 17.30
C SER A 27 -4.45 18.39 17.18
N ARG A 28 -5.69 18.03 17.50
CA ARG A 28 -6.80 18.99 17.51
C ARG A 28 -6.91 19.66 18.88
N PRO A 29 -6.94 21.01 18.96
CA PRO A 29 -7.17 21.71 20.22
C PRO A 29 -8.62 21.50 20.68
N SER A 30 -8.81 21.22 21.97
CA SER A 30 -10.12 20.94 22.57
C SER A 30 -11.01 22.20 22.66
N PHE A 31 -12.31 22.04 22.43
CA PHE A 31 -13.30 23.12 22.31
C PHE A 31 -13.53 23.95 23.60
N LEU A 32 -13.09 23.45 24.76
CA LEU A 32 -13.30 24.05 26.09
C LEU A 32 -11.97 24.48 26.74
N GLY A 33 -11.31 25.50 26.17
CA GLY A 33 -10.30 26.28 26.91
C GLY A 33 -8.81 25.99 26.65
N GLY A 34 -8.47 25.30 25.56
CA GLY A 34 -7.08 25.18 25.09
C GLY A 34 -6.26 24.06 25.77
N SER A 35 -5.44 23.39 24.95
CA SER A 35 -4.30 22.46 25.21
C SER A 35 -4.30 21.49 26.40
N LEU A 36 -5.31 21.43 27.27
CA LEU A 36 -5.21 20.66 28.51
C LEU A 36 -5.27 19.15 28.25
N PHE A 37 -5.90 18.72 27.15
CA PHE A 37 -5.88 17.34 26.65
C PHE A 37 -6.10 17.31 25.13
N PRO A 38 -5.07 17.63 24.30
CA PRO A 38 -5.19 17.51 22.86
C PRO A 38 -5.47 16.06 22.48
N HIS A 39 -6.41 15.85 21.56
CA HIS A 39 -6.63 14.53 20.99
C HIS A 39 -5.55 14.31 19.94
N GLU A 40 -4.61 13.40 20.21
CA GLU A 40 -3.58 12.99 19.26
C GLU A 40 -4.13 11.83 18.43
N GLU A 41 -4.29 12.05 17.13
CA GLU A 41 -4.45 10.96 16.17
C GLU A 41 -3.08 10.72 15.52
N GLU A 42 -2.50 9.56 15.82
CA GLU A 42 -1.28 9.07 15.19
C GLU A 42 -1.61 7.83 14.37
N GLY A 43 -1.08 7.78 13.14
CA GLY A 43 -1.31 6.66 12.24
C GLY A 43 -0.16 6.45 11.26
N GLU A 44 0.06 5.20 10.90
CA GLU A 44 0.93 4.82 9.78
C GLU A 44 0.08 4.64 8.53
N LEU A 45 0.42 5.36 7.47
CA LEU A 45 -0.20 5.16 6.17
C LEU A 45 0.83 4.59 5.19
N LYS A 46 0.60 3.34 4.81
CA LYS A 46 1.39 2.60 3.82
C LYS A 46 0.63 2.65 2.50
N TYR A 47 1.17 3.36 1.52
CA TYR A 47 0.58 3.50 0.20
C TYR A 47 1.46 2.89 -0.88
N ALA A 48 0.82 2.45 -1.96
CA ALA A 48 1.48 2.04 -3.18
C ALA A 48 1.00 2.93 -4.34
N ALA A 49 1.94 3.37 -5.18
CA ALA A 49 1.63 3.98 -6.45
C ALA A 49 1.45 2.87 -7.49
N ILE A 50 0.26 2.78 -8.07
CA ILE A 50 -0.10 1.81 -9.09
C ILE A 50 -0.49 2.53 -10.39
N SER A 51 -0.26 1.89 -11.53
CA SER A 51 -0.63 2.38 -12.86
C SER A 51 -1.58 1.41 -13.55
N ASP A 52 -2.63 1.95 -14.17
CA ASP A 52 -3.51 1.20 -15.08
C ASP A 52 -2.90 1.06 -16.49
N GLU A 53 -3.66 0.47 -17.41
CA GLU A 53 -3.29 0.25 -18.81
C GLU A 53 -3.07 1.53 -19.61
N ASP A 54 -3.68 2.64 -19.19
CA ASP A 54 -3.55 3.95 -19.85
C ASP A 54 -2.34 4.73 -19.33
N GLY A 55 -1.65 4.22 -18.30
CA GLY A 55 -0.53 4.89 -17.66
C GLY A 55 -0.95 5.86 -16.54
N THR A 56 -2.21 5.83 -16.12
CA THR A 56 -2.72 6.71 -15.06
C THR A 56 -2.26 6.21 -13.70
N ILE A 57 -1.59 7.09 -12.94
CA ILE A 57 -1.08 6.76 -11.61
C ILE A 57 -2.12 7.08 -10.54
N SER A 58 -2.39 6.11 -9.67
CA SER A 58 -3.21 6.27 -8.47
C SER A 58 -2.49 5.73 -7.23
N TRP A 59 -2.92 6.17 -6.04
CA TRP A 59 -2.38 5.73 -4.75
C TRP A 59 -3.42 4.90 -4.01
N VAL A 60 -3.03 3.71 -3.57
CA VAL A 60 -3.89 2.74 -2.85
C VAL A 60 -3.20 2.29 -1.58
N GLN A 61 -3.97 1.90 -0.55
CA GLN A 61 -3.35 1.37 0.65
C GLN A 61 -2.71 0.02 0.35
N THR A 62 -1.54 -0.27 0.94
CA THR A 62 -0.78 -1.49 0.59
C THR A 62 -1.49 -2.79 0.97
N ASP A 63 -2.45 -2.74 1.90
CA ASP A 63 -3.30 -3.85 2.31
C ASP A 63 -4.47 -4.11 1.35
N GLU A 64 -4.74 -3.20 0.41
CA GLU A 64 -5.77 -3.36 -0.64
C GLU A 64 -5.23 -4.11 -1.87
N ILE A 65 -3.92 -4.36 -1.95
CA ILE A 65 -3.28 -4.95 -3.12
C ILE A 65 -2.45 -6.19 -2.80
N LYS A 66 -2.35 -7.10 -3.78
CA LYS A 66 -1.50 -8.30 -3.72
C LYS A 66 -0.57 -8.38 -4.91
N VAL A 67 0.70 -8.70 -4.67
CA VAL A 67 1.64 -9.01 -5.75
C VAL A 67 1.25 -10.34 -6.38
N ILE A 68 1.13 -10.36 -7.70
CA ILE A 68 0.73 -11.52 -8.48
C ILE A 68 1.91 -12.05 -9.30
N GLU A 69 2.70 -11.14 -9.87
CA GLU A 69 3.75 -11.47 -10.83
C GLU A 69 4.91 -10.47 -10.74
N ILE A 70 6.14 -10.94 -10.95
CA ILE A 70 7.33 -10.09 -11.11
C ILE A 70 8.05 -10.53 -12.39
N ASN A 71 8.23 -9.59 -13.32
CA ASN A 71 8.91 -9.80 -14.60
C ASN A 71 8.40 -11.04 -15.38
N GLY A 72 7.09 -11.27 -15.45
CA GLY A 72 6.52 -12.42 -16.18
C GLY A 72 6.40 -13.72 -15.38
N VAL A 73 6.88 -13.77 -14.12
CA VAL A 73 6.88 -14.99 -13.30
C VAL A 73 5.92 -14.83 -12.12
N ARG A 74 5.00 -15.79 -11.94
CA ARG A 74 4.03 -15.79 -10.84
C ARG A 74 4.75 -15.79 -9.49
N ILE A 75 4.28 -14.99 -8.55
CA ILE A 75 4.92 -14.84 -7.23
C ILE A 75 5.10 -16.18 -6.49
N GLY A 76 4.14 -17.10 -6.64
CA GLY A 76 4.21 -18.43 -6.04
C GLY A 76 5.38 -19.27 -6.58
N GLU A 77 5.69 -19.18 -7.87
CA GLU A 77 6.83 -19.88 -8.48
C GLU A 77 8.16 -19.31 -8.01
N ILE A 78 8.23 -17.97 -7.84
CA ILE A 78 9.41 -17.29 -7.30
C ILE A 78 9.66 -17.74 -5.85
N LEU A 79 8.61 -17.88 -5.04
CA LEU A 79 8.73 -18.17 -3.60
C LEU A 79 8.80 -19.67 -3.28
N LYS A 80 8.30 -20.56 -4.16
CA LYS A 80 8.27 -22.01 -3.93
C LYS A 80 9.62 -22.62 -3.48
N PRO A 81 10.79 -22.28 -4.07
CA PRO A 81 12.08 -22.81 -3.64
C PRO A 81 12.53 -22.37 -2.22
N PHE A 82 11.85 -21.39 -1.63
CA PHE A 82 12.13 -20.89 -0.29
C PHE A 82 11.18 -21.49 0.75
N ASP A 83 10.07 -22.06 0.33
CA ASP A 83 9.07 -22.67 1.21
C ASP A 83 9.48 -24.08 1.66
N GLU A 84 10.12 -24.85 0.76
CA GLU A 84 10.63 -26.21 1.02
C GLU A 84 11.83 -26.28 2.00
N ARG A 85 12.30 -25.12 2.49
CA ARG A 85 13.38 -25.01 3.49
C ARG A 85 12.87 -24.81 4.92
N ARG A 86 11.56 -24.90 5.14
CA ARG A 86 10.92 -24.88 6.46
C ARG A 86 10.52 -26.27 6.95
#